data_AF-A0A3D5NZW4-F1
#
_entry.id   AF-A0A3D5NZW4-F1
#
_cell.length_a   1.000
_cell.length_b   1.000
_cell.length_c   1.000
_cell.angle_alpha   90.00
_cell.angle_beta   90.00
_cell.angle_gamma   90.00
#
_symmetry.space_group_name_H-M   'P 1'
#
loop_
_entity.id
_entity.type
_entity.pdbx_description
1 polymer ?
#
loop_
_entity_poly.entity_id
_entity_poly.type
_entity_poly.pdbx_seq_one_letter_code
_entity_poly.pdbx_strand_id
1 'polypeptide(L)'
;MNANGDMEKQPYESFSPPTIFRLGIANEWLNSPHAELTTSIQLNHPVDNAENVSLGAELGLKHTLYLRSGYQLNMDVDTWSAGFGLRIGGFLLDYAYTDMRDWNNAQRFSLGWTF
;
A
#
# COMPACT_ATOMS: atom_id res chain seq x y z
N MET A 1 43.42 19.12 0.01
CA MET A 1 44.63 18.69 -0.72
C MET A 1 45.80 18.76 0.25
N ASN A 2 46.29 17.61 0.71
CA ASN A 2 47.61 17.52 1.33
C ASN A 2 48.66 17.27 0.23
N ALA A 3 49.89 17.72 0.47
CA ALA A 3 50.94 17.94 -0.53
C ALA A 3 51.55 16.68 -1.20
N ASN A 4 50.98 15.48 -1.03
CA ASN A 4 51.55 14.22 -1.54
C ASN A 4 50.76 13.53 -2.66
N GLY A 5 49.59 14.05 -3.08
CA GLY A 5 48.90 13.56 -4.28
C GLY A 5 48.27 12.17 -4.16
N ASP A 6 48.33 11.53 -2.99
CA ASP A 6 47.59 10.31 -2.66
C ASP A 6 46.10 10.66 -2.51
N MET A 7 45.30 10.19 -3.47
CA MET A 7 43.84 10.22 -3.38
C MET A 7 43.41 9.20 -2.32
N GLU A 8 43.07 9.67 -1.13
CA GLU A 8 42.41 8.87 -0.10
C GLU A 8 41.11 8.31 -0.69
N LYS A 9 41.12 7.02 -1.01
CA LYS A 9 39.94 6.31 -1.52
C LYS A 9 38.90 6.31 -0.42
N GLN A 10 37.92 7.20 -0.54
CA GLN A 10 36.70 7.16 0.26
C GLN A 10 36.10 5.75 0.08
N PRO A 11 35.94 4.95 1.15
CA PRO A 11 35.29 3.66 1.02
C PRO A 11 33.85 3.95 0.61
N TYR A 12 33.45 3.45 -0.56
CA TYR A 12 32.04 3.44 -0.94
C TYR A 12 31.31 2.63 0.13
N GLU A 13 30.44 3.27 0.91
CA GLU A 13 29.50 2.57 1.78
C GLU A 13 28.61 1.72 0.88
N SER A 14 28.71 0.40 1.04
CA SER A 14 27.85 -0.55 0.35
C SER A 14 26.45 -0.42 0.94
N PHE A 15 25.53 0.22 0.23
CA PHE A 15 24.12 0.24 0.62
C PHE A 15 23.56 -1.17 0.49
N SER A 16 23.14 -1.75 1.61
CA SER A 16 22.36 -2.99 1.61
C SER A 16 21.03 -2.75 0.88
N PRO A 17 20.59 -3.68 0.02
CA PRO A 17 19.30 -3.54 -0.64
C PRO A 17 18.18 -3.53 0.42
N PRO A 18 17.17 -2.64 0.28
CA PRO A 18 16.09 -2.53 1.25
C PRO A 18 15.35 -3.86 1.32
N THR A 19 15.49 -4.56 2.44
CA THR A 19 14.87 -5.85 2.66
C THR A 19 13.68 -5.67 3.58
N ILE A 20 12.54 -6.24 3.18
CA ILE A 20 11.31 -6.18 3.96
C ILE A 20 10.71 -7.58 4.08
N PHE A 21 10.47 -8.00 5.32
CA PHE A 21 9.70 -9.19 5.63
C PHE A 21 8.22 -8.80 5.77
N ARG A 22 7.32 -9.56 5.15
CA ARG A 22 5.87 -9.30 5.20
C ARG A 22 5.12 -10.58 5.52
N LEU A 23 4.17 -10.49 6.44
CA LEU A 23 3.25 -11.58 6.78
C LEU A 23 1.82 -11.07 6.72
N GLY A 24 0.98 -11.68 5.88
CA GLY A 24 -0.40 -11.26 5.67
C GLY A 24 -1.42 -12.37 5.90
N ILE A 25 -2.56 -12.01 6.46
CA ILE A 25 -3.73 -12.87 6.64
C ILE A 25 -4.95 -12.12 6.09
N ALA A 26 -5.81 -12.82 5.36
CA ALA A 26 -7.09 -12.30 4.90
C ALA A 26 -8.20 -13.30 5.22
N ASN A 27 -9.40 -12.78 5.46
CA ASN A 27 -10.58 -13.57 5.73
C ASN A 27 -11.80 -12.99 5.01
N GLU A 28 -12.61 -13.86 4.44
CA GLU A 28 -13.91 -13.54 3.86
C GLU A 28 -14.99 -13.81 4.90
N TRP A 29 -15.58 -12.74 5.44
CA TRP A 29 -16.66 -12.85 6.43
C TRP A 29 -18.02 -13.10 5.78
N LEU A 30 -18.23 -12.50 4.62
CA LEU A 30 -19.43 -12.67 3.82
C LEU A 30 -19.00 -12.98 2.39
N ASN A 31 -19.54 -14.07 1.84
CA ASN A 31 -19.37 -14.41 0.44
C ASN A 31 -20.74 -14.80 -0.11
N SER A 32 -21.36 -13.86 -0.82
CA SER A 32 -22.69 -14.04 -1.40
C SER A 32 -22.76 -13.35 -2.77
N PRO A 33 -23.63 -13.79 -3.67
CA PRO A 33 -23.74 -13.21 -5.02
C PRO A 33 -24.03 -11.70 -5.04
N HIS A 34 -24.62 -11.18 -3.96
CA HIS A 34 -25.03 -9.79 -3.82
C HIS A 34 -24.02 -8.93 -3.06
N ALA A 35 -23.28 -9.52 -2.12
CA ALA A 35 -22.39 -8.80 -1.23
C ALA A 35 -21.26 -9.71 -0.75
N GLU A 36 -20.04 -9.18 -0.72
CA GLU A 36 -18.83 -9.84 -0.31
C GLU A 36 -18.08 -8.93 0.66
N LEU A 37 -17.68 -9.44 1.82
CA LEU A 37 -16.92 -8.68 2.81
C LEU A 37 -15.63 -9.41 3.12
N THR A 38 -14.52 -8.77 2.78
CA THR A 38 -13.18 -9.30 2.98
C THR A 38 -12.41 -8.35 3.90
N THR A 39 -11.69 -8.91 4.87
CA THR A 39 -10.78 -8.13 5.71
C THR A 39 -9.39 -8.72 5.64
N SER A 40 -8.37 -7.88 5.79
CA SER A 40 -6.98 -8.31 5.80
C SER A 40 -6.18 -7.59 6.87
N ILE A 41 -5.16 -8.28 7.35
CA ILE A 41 -4.11 -7.75 8.21
C ILE A 41 -2.76 -8.15 7.63
N GLN A 42 -1.81 -7.21 7.61
CA GLN A 42 -0.46 -7.44 7.17
C GLN A 42 0.53 -6.81 8.15
N LEU A 43 1.47 -7.61 8.62
CA LEU A 43 2.63 -7.18 9.40
C LEU A 43 3.80 -6.96 8.45
N ASN A 44 4.48 -5.83 8.58
CA ASN A 44 5.62 -5.44 7.78
C ASN A 44 6.82 -5.15 8.70
N HIS A 45 7.88 -5.95 8.56
CA HIS A 45 9.15 -5.81 9.28
C HIS A 45 10.28 -5.48 8.29
N PRO A 46 10.51 -4.19 7.99
CA PRO A 46 11.67 -3.74 7.24
C PRO A 46 12.93 -3.77 8.10
N VAL A 47 14.08 -4.12 7.51
CA VAL A 47 15.35 -4.26 8.26
C VAL A 47 15.94 -2.91 8.73
N ASP A 48 15.65 -1.83 7.99
CA ASP A 48 16.20 -0.49 8.22
C ASP A 48 15.12 0.56 8.56
N ASN A 49 13.87 0.15 8.82
CA ASN A 49 12.77 1.10 9.08
C ASN A 49 11.84 0.59 10.21
N ALA A 50 10.94 1.45 10.68
CA ALA A 50 9.94 1.07 11.68
C ALA A 50 9.00 -0.03 11.15
N GLU A 51 8.70 -1.00 12.02
CA GLU A 51 7.67 -2.00 11.77
C GLU A 51 6.32 -1.33 11.60
N ASN A 52 5.52 -1.77 10.63
CA ASN A 52 4.17 -1.24 10.46
C ASN A 52 3.16 -2.37 10.26
N VAL A 53 1.91 -2.06 10.58
CA VAL A 53 0.80 -3.00 10.43
C VAL A 53 -0.26 -2.36 9.56
N SER A 54 -0.62 -3.04 8.48
CA SER A 54 -1.70 -2.62 7.58
C SER A 54 -2.95 -3.43 7.87
N LEU A 55 -4.08 -2.73 8.03
CA LEU A 55 -5.41 -3.29 8.13
C LEU A 55 -6.20 -2.88 6.89
N GLY A 56 -6.92 -3.83 6.29
CA GLY A 56 -7.72 -3.62 5.11
C GLY A 56 -9.12 -4.19 5.28
N ALA A 57 -10.10 -3.51 4.69
CA ALA A 57 -11.44 -4.03 4.51
C ALA A 57 -11.94 -3.69 3.10
N GLU A 58 -12.56 -4.67 2.45
CA GLU A 58 -13.18 -4.55 1.14
C GLU A 58 -14.63 -5.04 1.22
N LEU A 59 -15.55 -4.22 0.73
CA LEU A 59 -16.96 -4.56 0.55
C LEU A 59 -17.27 -4.57 -0.96
N GLY A 60 -17.45 -5.76 -1.52
CA GLY A 60 -17.95 -5.97 -2.88
C GLY A 60 -19.47 -6.01 -2.90
N LEU A 61 -20.09 -5.36 -3.88
CA LEU A 61 -21.52 -5.35 -4.11
C LEU A 61 -21.81 -5.77 -5.55
N LYS A 62 -22.51 -6.89 -5.70
CA LYS A 62 -22.94 -7.48 -6.98
C LYS A 62 -21.81 -7.54 -8.03
N HIS A 63 -20.57 -7.76 -7.60
CA HIS A 63 -19.39 -7.80 -8.46
C HIS A 63 -19.20 -6.56 -9.38
N THR A 64 -19.85 -5.44 -9.04
CA THR A 64 -19.89 -4.22 -9.85
C THR A 64 -19.26 -3.06 -9.11
N LEU A 65 -19.60 -2.90 -7.83
CA LEU A 65 -19.07 -1.83 -6.98
C LEU A 65 -18.24 -2.46 -5.86
N TYR A 66 -17.06 -1.91 -5.62
CA TYR A 66 -16.16 -2.31 -4.55
C TYR A 66 -15.84 -1.08 -3.72
N LEU A 67 -16.05 -1.15 -2.41
CA LEU A 67 -15.63 -0.11 -1.47
C LEU A 67 -14.45 -0.64 -0.66
N ARG A 68 -13.40 0.17 -0.53
CA ARG A 68 -12.17 -0.21 0.17
C ARG A 68 -11.84 0.81 1.22
N SER A 69 -11.42 0.32 2.38
CA SER A 69 -10.85 1.14 3.44
C SER A 69 -9.60 0.46 3.96
N GLY A 70 -8.59 1.26 4.27
CA GLY A 70 -7.33 0.79 4.83
C GLY A 70 -6.87 1.69 5.96
N TYR A 71 -6.17 1.10 6.92
CA TYR A 71 -5.55 1.81 8.01
C TYR A 71 -4.14 1.27 8.22
N GLN A 72 -3.16 2.16 8.38
CA GLN A 72 -1.78 1.78 8.64
C GLN A 72 -1.39 2.25 10.04
N LEU A 73 -0.98 1.30 10.87
CA LEU A 73 -0.48 1.53 12.22
C LEU A 73 1.04 1.63 12.18
N ASN A 74 1.58 2.53 13.00
CA ASN A 74 3.02 2.75 13.14
C ASN A 74 3.73 3.17 11.83
N MET A 75 2.99 3.88 10.98
CA MET A 75 3.51 4.67 9.86
C MET A 75 3.55 6.14 10.28
N ASP A 76 4.64 6.84 9.96
CA ASP A 76 4.78 8.27 10.29
C ASP A 76 3.90 9.16 9.40
N VAL A 77 3.65 8.74 8.14
CA VAL A 77 3.06 9.61 7.10
C VAL A 77 1.63 9.21 6.72
N ASP A 78 1.38 7.92 6.42
CA ASP A 78 0.09 7.43 5.92
C ASP A 78 -0.71 6.79 7.04
N THR A 79 -1.85 7.38 7.42
CA THR A 79 -2.65 6.87 8.55
C THR A 79 -3.87 6.08 8.08
N TRP A 80 -4.67 6.63 7.16
CA TRP A 80 -5.87 5.98 6.65
C TRP A 80 -6.05 6.19 5.15
N SER A 81 -6.80 5.29 4.53
CA SER A 81 -7.12 5.33 3.10
C SER A 81 -8.53 4.85 2.86
N ALA A 82 -9.18 5.42 1.86
CA ALA A 82 -10.49 4.99 1.39
C ALA A 82 -10.55 5.06 -0.13
N GLY A 83 -11.31 4.18 -0.75
CA GLY A 83 -11.44 4.15 -2.19
C GLY A 83 -12.65 3.36 -2.64
N PHE A 84 -12.94 3.47 -3.93
CA PHE A 84 -13.95 2.67 -4.57
C PHE A 84 -13.51 2.20 -5.95
N GLY A 85 -14.04 1.07 -6.38
CA GLY A 85 -13.83 0.47 -7.68
C GLY A 85 -15.16 0.18 -8.35
N LEU A 86 -15.24 0.44 -9.66
CA LEU A 86 -16.39 0.13 -10.49
C LEU A 86 -15.96 -0.79 -11.64
N ARG A 87 -16.71 -1.86 -11.84
CA ARG A 87 -16.54 -2.79 -12.96
C ARG A 87 -17.81 -2.82 -13.80
N ILE A 88 -17.74 -2.31 -15.03
CA ILE A 88 -18.89 -2.24 -15.95
C ILE A 88 -18.45 -2.70 -17.34
N GLY A 89 -19.00 -3.82 -17.82
CA GLY A 89 -18.84 -4.25 -19.21
C GLY A 89 -17.39 -4.41 -19.69
N GLY A 90 -16.48 -4.84 -18.80
CA GLY A 90 -15.05 -5.01 -19.08
C GLY A 90 -14.20 -3.78 -18.73
N PHE A 91 -14.79 -2.61 -18.46
CA PHE A 91 -14.08 -1.46 -17.93
C PHE A 91 -13.94 -1.56 -16.41
N LEU A 92 -12.77 -1.16 -15.92
CA LEU A 92 -12.41 -1.06 -14.51
C LEU A 92 -12.05 0.40 -14.21
N LEU A 93 -12.69 0.99 -13.22
CA LEU A 93 -12.37 2.32 -12.73
C LEU A 93 -12.14 2.25 -11.24
N ASP A 94 -10.97 2.65 -10.78
CA ASP A 94 -10.64 2.70 -9.36
C ASP A 94 -10.21 4.10 -8.96
N TYR A 95 -10.76 4.56 -7.84
CA TYR A 95 -10.38 5.80 -7.18
C TYR A 95 -9.95 5.50 -5.74
N ALA A 96 -8.83 6.08 -5.34
CA ALA A 96 -8.34 5.95 -3.97
C ALA A 96 -7.85 7.29 -3.43
N TYR A 97 -8.18 7.53 -2.17
CA TYR A 97 -7.75 8.64 -1.35
C TYR A 97 -6.92 8.12 -0.19
N THR A 98 -5.79 8.76 0.08
CA THR A 98 -4.94 8.50 1.23
C THR A 98 -4.65 9.80 1.95
N ASP A 99 -4.88 9.80 3.26
CA ASP A 99 -4.52 10.90 4.14
C ASP A 99 -3.05 10.80 4.50
N MET A 100 -2.29 11.83 4.10
CA MET A 100 -0.86 11.94 4.36
C MET A 100 -0.67 13.09 5.35
N ARG A 101 -0.23 12.81 6.59
CA ARG A 101 -0.19 13.82 7.66
C ARG A 101 0.68 15.04 7.32
N ASP A 102 1.80 14.81 6.64
CA ASP A 102 2.83 15.83 6.41
C ASP A 102 2.78 16.45 5.00
N TRP A 103 1.96 15.92 4.09
CA TRP A 103 1.90 16.33 2.68
C TRP A 103 0.46 16.67 2.26
N ASN A 104 0.29 17.15 1.02
CA ASN A 104 -1.04 17.23 0.45
C ASN A 104 -1.60 15.81 0.23
N ASN A 105 -2.88 15.62 0.51
CA ASN A 105 -3.54 14.32 0.44
C ASN A 105 -3.36 13.66 -0.93
N ALA A 106 -3.08 12.37 -0.93
CA ALA A 106 -2.85 11.62 -2.17
C ALA A 106 -4.17 11.15 -2.76
N GLN A 107 -4.41 11.54 -4.01
CA GLN A 107 -5.52 11.05 -4.83
C GLN A 107 -4.98 10.22 -5.99
N ARG A 108 -5.49 9.01 -6.16
CA ARG A 108 -5.06 8.08 -7.20
C ARG A 108 -6.27 7.68 -8.04
N PHE A 109 -6.09 7.74 -9.35
CA PHE A 109 -7.08 7.33 -10.34
C PHE A 109 -6.46 6.24 -11.21
N SER A 110 -7.20 5.15 -11.40
CA SER A 110 -6.79 4.04 -12.24
C SER A 110 -7.91 3.65 -13.19
N LEU A 111 -7.54 3.35 -14.43
CA LEU A 111 -8.44 2.88 -15.48
C LEU A 111 -7.87 1.59 -16.05
N GLY A 112 -8.71 0.58 -16.13
CA GLY A 112 -8.38 -0.71 -16.72
C GLY A 112 -9.43 -1.14 -17.72
N TRP A 113 -9.01 -2.00 -18.64
CA TRP A 113 -9.91 -2.66 -19.59
C TRP A 113 -9.53 -4.14 -19.68
N THR A 114 -10.53 -5.01 -19.63
CA THR A 114 -10.39 -6.47 -19.75
C THR A 114 -11.12 -6.93 -21.01
N PHE A 115 -10.44 -7.73 -21.83
CA PHE A 115 -10.92 -8.31 -23.09
C PHE A 115 -11.30 -9.79 -22.94
#